data_AF-A0A1B6C7Q7-F1
#
_entry.id   AF-A0A1B6C7Q7-F1
#
_cell.length_a   1.000
_cell.length_b   1.000
_cell.length_c   1.000
_cell.angle_alpha   90.00
_cell.angle_beta   90.00
_cell.angle_gamma   90.00
#
_symmetry.space_group_name_H-M   'P 1'
#
loop_
_entity.id
_entity.type
_entity.pdbx_description
1 polymer ?
#
loop_
_entity_poly.entity_id
_entity_poly.type
_entity_poly.pdbx_seq_one_letter_code
_entity_poly.pdbx_strand_id
1 'polypeptide(L)'
;LSCPEEFRLDNRTLILDSHSYIKFCAPISTLEPCRHRMPALEVRNLTVGNVTSLSTRALCSCPEHYPYWRETYHTYDNYFNGTIANMHRYRCEKLRKCNEGNFCGFIRADQYFMHYVCSCPAGTSCYFQDRTVHHIHVLLYTGPGYLAYCMPH
;
A
#
# COMPACT_ATOMS: atom_id res chain seq x y z
N LEU A 1 8.18 18.94 -17.24
CA LEU A 1 8.85 17.87 -16.48
C LEU A 1 8.48 16.54 -17.14
N SER A 2 9.44 15.79 -17.68
CA SER A 2 9.18 14.45 -18.24
C SER A 2 9.10 13.44 -17.09
N CYS A 3 8.03 12.64 -17.05
CA CYS A 3 7.87 11.55 -16.08
C CYS A 3 8.70 10.35 -16.54
N PRO A 4 9.52 9.72 -15.66
CA PRO A 4 10.28 8.55 -16.04
C PRO A 4 9.38 7.30 -16.14
N GLU A 5 9.37 6.66 -17.30
CA GLU A 5 8.61 5.42 -17.56
C GLU A 5 9.46 4.15 -17.46
N GLU A 6 10.79 4.29 -17.40
CA GLU A 6 11.71 3.15 -17.38
C GLU A 6 11.72 2.40 -16.03
N PHE A 7 11.80 1.06 -16.12
CA PHE A 7 12.01 0.16 -14.99
C PHE A 7 13.45 0.28 -14.47
N ARG A 8 13.75 1.34 -13.74
CA ARG A 8 15.05 1.54 -13.09
C ARG A 8 14.89 2.10 -11.70
N LEU A 9 15.40 1.44 -10.67
CA LEU A 9 15.42 2.04 -9.33
C LEU A 9 16.27 3.31 -9.35
N ASP A 10 15.67 4.44 -9.01
CA ASP A 10 16.30 5.76 -9.01
C ASP A 10 15.76 6.62 -7.85
N ASN A 11 16.28 7.84 -7.72
CA ASN A 11 15.85 8.77 -6.68
C ASN A 11 14.41 9.31 -6.84
N ARG A 12 13.65 8.81 -7.82
CA ARG A 12 12.23 9.10 -8.06
C ARG A 12 11.34 7.88 -7.81
N THR A 13 11.92 6.79 -7.30
CA THR A 13 11.22 5.51 -7.12
C THR A 13 10.94 5.26 -5.65
N LEU A 14 9.66 5.09 -5.32
CA LEU A 14 9.23 4.64 -3.99
C LEU A 14 8.86 3.16 -4.07
N ILE A 15 9.58 2.32 -3.33
CA ILE A 15 9.24 0.90 -3.21
C ILE A 15 8.04 0.76 -2.25
N LEU A 16 7.01 0.02 -2.67
CA LEU A 16 5.82 -0.21 -1.85
C LEU A 16 5.89 -1.56 -1.15
N ASP A 17 6.27 -2.60 -1.88
CA ASP A 17 6.47 -3.97 -1.39
C ASP A 17 7.48 -4.71 -2.28
N SER A 18 7.58 -6.04 -2.16
CA SER A 18 8.54 -6.85 -2.91
C SER A 18 8.27 -6.93 -4.42
N HIS A 19 7.09 -6.52 -4.89
CA HIS A 19 6.69 -6.61 -6.30
C HIS A 19 6.14 -5.31 -6.88
N SER A 20 6.03 -4.23 -6.10
CA SER A 20 5.47 -2.97 -6.56
C SER A 20 6.27 -1.74 -6.13
N TYR A 21 6.28 -0.74 -7.01
CA TYR A 21 6.92 0.55 -6.81
C TYR A 21 6.13 1.66 -7.51
N ILE A 22 6.30 2.89 -7.05
CA ILE A 22 5.73 4.10 -7.66
C ILE A 22 6.86 4.95 -8.23
N LYS A 23 6.66 5.46 -9.44
CA LYS A 23 7.50 6.48 -10.07
C LYS A 23 6.90 7.87 -9.88
N PHE A 24 7.73 8.80 -9.41
CA PHE A 24 7.36 10.20 -9.27
C PHE A 24 8.03 11.07 -10.34
N CYS A 25 7.36 12.15 -10.73
CA CYS A 25 7.92 13.11 -11.69
C CYS A 25 9.11 13.88 -11.13
N ALA A 26 9.21 14.01 -9.80
CA ALA A 26 10.28 14.71 -9.09
C ALA A 26 11.02 13.73 -8.16
N PRO A 27 12.31 14.00 -7.84
CA PRO A 27 13.04 13.20 -6.88
C PRO A 27 12.32 13.12 -5.53
N ILE A 28 12.15 11.91 -5.00
CA ILE A 28 11.64 11.70 -3.64
C ILE A 28 12.76 11.89 -2.61
N SER A 29 14.03 11.81 -3.02
CA SER A 29 15.19 12.05 -2.15
C SER A 29 15.29 13.50 -1.65
N THR A 30 14.58 14.44 -2.28
CA THR A 30 14.52 15.83 -1.83
C THR A 30 13.47 16.06 -0.74
N LEU A 31 12.66 15.05 -0.42
CA LEU A 31 11.68 15.14 0.66
C LEU A 31 12.37 14.92 2.00
N GLU A 32 11.95 15.70 3.00
CA GLU A 32 12.39 15.50 4.38
C GLU A 32 12.06 14.08 4.88
N PRO A 33 12.90 13.49 5.75
CA PRO A 33 12.58 12.22 6.38
C PRO A 33 11.28 12.27 7.18
N CYS A 34 10.48 11.20 7.12
CA CYS A 34 9.24 11.11 7.86
C CYS A 34 9.46 11.11 9.37
N ARG A 35 8.78 12.02 10.08
CA ARG A 35 8.73 12.03 11.55
C ARG A 35 7.84 10.90 12.07
N HIS A 36 7.99 10.55 13.35
CA HIS A 36 7.21 9.49 13.96
C HIS A 36 5.70 9.72 13.76
N ARG A 37 5.01 8.70 13.22
CA ARG A 37 3.56 8.68 12.91
C ARG A 37 3.08 9.66 11.83
N MET A 38 3.98 10.35 11.14
CA MET A 38 3.61 11.24 10.04
C MET A 38 3.22 10.41 8.79
N PRO A 39 2.16 10.80 8.05
CA PRO A 39 1.86 10.17 6.78
C PRO A 39 2.94 10.49 5.74
N ALA A 40 3.33 9.48 4.98
CA ALA A 40 4.38 9.55 3.97
C ALA A 40 3.82 9.54 2.54
N LEU A 41 2.64 8.96 2.36
CA LEU A 41 1.99 8.84 1.06
C LEU A 41 0.51 9.22 1.19
N GLU A 42 0.03 10.02 0.27
CA GLU A 42 -1.38 10.35 0.11
C GLU A 42 -1.87 9.82 -1.24
N VAL A 43 -2.99 9.11 -1.20
CA VAL A 43 -3.66 8.54 -2.38
C VAL A 43 -5.04 9.17 -2.46
N ARG A 44 -5.35 9.81 -3.59
CA ARG A 44 -6.65 10.41 -3.85
C ARG A 44 -7.32 9.72 -5.03
N ASN A 45 -8.55 9.31 -4.84
CA ASN A 45 -9.45 8.89 -5.91
C ASN A 45 -10.51 9.97 -6.07
N LEU A 46 -10.67 10.48 -7.29
CA LEU A 46 -11.74 11.40 -7.64
C LEU A 46 -12.57 10.78 -8.74
N THR A 47 -13.82 10.49 -8.43
CA THR A 47 -14.80 9.91 -9.35
C THR A 47 -15.79 10.99 -9.77
N VAL A 48 -15.85 11.27 -11.06
CA VAL A 48 -16.79 12.22 -11.67
C VAL A 48 -17.58 11.47 -12.74
N GLY A 49 -18.86 11.22 -12.47
CA GLY A 49 -19.68 10.31 -13.29
C GLY A 49 -19.08 8.90 -13.30
N ASN A 50 -18.73 8.39 -14.48
CA ASN A 50 -18.13 7.06 -14.65
C ASN A 50 -16.59 7.08 -14.70
N VAL A 51 -15.96 8.25 -14.61
CA VAL A 51 -14.51 8.41 -14.71
C VAL A 51 -13.91 8.50 -13.31
N THR A 52 -13.02 7.57 -12.97
CA THR A 52 -12.24 7.63 -11.73
C THR A 52 -10.79 7.97 -12.04
N SER A 53 -10.29 9.03 -11.42
CA SER A 53 -8.89 9.45 -11.51
C SER A 53 -8.17 9.15 -10.20
N LEU A 54 -6.97 8.57 -10.30
CA LEU A 54 -6.10 8.24 -9.19
C LEU A 54 -4.92 9.23 -9.18
N SER A 55 -4.66 9.86 -8.04
CA SER A 55 -3.51 10.73 -7.83
C SER A 55 -2.76 10.30 -6.58
N THR A 56 -1.44 10.17 -6.68
CA THR A 56 -0.57 9.85 -5.55
C THR A 56 0.40 10.99 -5.27
N ARG A 57 0.64 11.28 -4.00
CA ARG A 57 1.57 12.31 -3.57
C ARG A 57 2.44 11.79 -2.43
N ALA A 58 3.75 11.78 -2.64
CA ALA A 58 4.71 11.59 -1.55
C ALA A 58 4.80 12.87 -0.70
N LEU A 59 4.72 12.71 0.61
CA LEU A 59 4.71 13.79 1.60
C LEU A 59 6.06 13.92 2.32
N CYS A 60 6.72 12.79 2.58
CA CYS A 60 8.04 12.69 3.21
C CYS A 60 8.73 11.39 2.75
N SER A 61 10.04 11.29 2.98
CA SER A 61 10.82 10.09 2.64
C SER A 61 10.84 9.09 3.79
N CYS A 62 10.49 7.84 3.51
CA CYS A 62 10.49 6.77 4.50
C CYS A 62 11.89 6.17 4.70
N PRO A 63 12.26 5.78 5.94
CA PRO A 63 13.49 5.02 6.16
C PRO A 63 13.47 3.69 5.40
N GLU A 64 14.62 3.26 4.87
CA GLU A 64 14.74 2.07 3.99
C GLU A 64 14.23 0.75 4.61
N HIS A 65 14.14 0.65 5.93
CA HIS A 65 13.77 -0.58 6.64
C HIS A 65 12.31 -0.65 7.10
N TYR A 66 11.42 0.18 6.54
CA TYR A 66 10.02 0.30 6.98
C TYR A 66 9.08 -0.16 5.86
N PRO A 67 8.97 -1.49 5.61
CA PRO A 67 8.28 -2.03 4.43
C PRO A 67 6.76 -2.05 4.58
N TYR A 68 6.21 -1.66 5.73
CA TYR A 68 4.77 -1.76 5.98
C TYR A 68 4.08 -0.40 5.82
N TRP A 69 3.14 -0.32 4.88
CA TRP A 69 2.30 0.85 4.65
C TRP A 69 0.99 0.73 5.41
N ARG A 70 0.89 1.48 6.51
CA ARG A 70 -0.31 1.50 7.33
C ARG A 70 -1.16 2.71 7.02
N GLU A 71 -2.43 2.48 6.72
CA GLU A 71 -3.41 3.57 6.62
C GLU A 71 -3.58 4.25 7.99
N THR A 72 -3.58 5.59 7.96
CA THR A 72 -3.70 6.44 9.14
C THR A 72 -4.94 7.29 9.13
N TYR A 73 -5.46 7.60 7.95
CA TYR A 73 -6.55 8.53 7.75
C TYR A 73 -7.23 8.21 6.41
N HIS A 74 -8.55 8.25 6.43
CA HIS A 74 -9.39 8.11 5.25
C HIS A 74 -10.52 9.16 5.30
N THR A 75 -10.79 9.80 4.17
CA THR A 75 -12.04 10.57 3.96
C THR A 75 -12.80 10.03 2.77
N TYR A 76 -14.12 10.19 2.88
CA TYR A 76 -15.10 9.91 1.85
C TYR A 76 -16.00 11.14 1.76
N ASP A 77 -15.88 11.89 0.68
CA ASP A 77 -16.65 13.10 0.43
C ASP A 77 -17.55 12.88 -0.79
N ASN A 78 -18.86 12.98 -0.59
CA ASN A 78 -19.85 12.91 -1.66
C ASN A 78 -20.48 14.29 -1.88
N TYR A 79 -20.18 14.89 -3.02
CA TYR A 79 -20.62 16.22 -3.36
C TYR A 79 -21.97 16.18 -4.10
N PHE A 80 -22.80 17.22 -3.91
CA PHE A 80 -24.13 17.33 -4.53
C PHE A 80 -24.12 17.23 -6.07
N ASN A 81 -23.01 17.55 -6.72
CA ASN A 81 -22.83 17.42 -8.16
C ASN A 81 -22.53 15.97 -8.60
N GLY A 82 -22.65 14.98 -7.72
CA GLY A 82 -22.37 13.57 -7.99
C GLY A 82 -20.88 13.22 -8.04
N THR A 83 -20.01 14.13 -7.64
CA THR A 83 -18.57 13.86 -7.51
C THR A 83 -18.30 13.14 -6.19
N ILE A 84 -17.52 12.06 -6.23
CA ILE A 84 -17.06 11.33 -5.05
C ILE A 84 -15.55 11.49 -4.94
N ALA A 85 -15.07 11.99 -3.80
CA ALA A 85 -13.64 12.08 -3.50
C ALA A 85 -13.29 11.19 -2.31
N ASN A 86 -12.30 10.32 -2.51
CA ASN A 86 -11.71 9.51 -1.45
C ASN A 86 -10.25 9.91 -1.27
N MET A 87 -9.82 10.10 -0.03
CA MET A 87 -8.42 10.38 0.27
C MET A 87 -7.94 9.44 1.36
N HIS A 88 -6.86 8.72 1.08
CA HIS A 88 -6.21 7.80 1.99
C HIS A 88 -4.80 8.31 2.28
N ARG A 89 -4.39 8.28 3.55
CA ARG A 89 -3.01 8.61 3.94
C ARG A 89 -2.36 7.43 4.62
N TYR A 90 -1.18 7.09 4.15
CA TYR A 90 -0.40 5.97 4.63
C TYR A 90 0.88 6.46 5.28
N ARG A 91 1.27 5.82 6.36
CA ARG A 91 2.59 5.96 6.97
C ARG A 91 3.38 4.67 6.78
N CYS A 92 4.68 4.80 6.67
CA CYS A 92 5.58 3.66 6.74
C CYS A 92 5.84 3.28 8.21
N GLU A 93 5.81 1.99 8.49
CA GLU A 93 6.15 1.40 9.79
C GLU A 93 7.07 0.19 9.61
N LYS A 94 7.77 -0.17 10.69
CA LYS A 94 8.42 -1.47 10.76
C LYS A 94 7.37 -2.56 10.76
N LEU A 95 7.61 -3.60 9.97
CA LEU A 95 6.78 -4.81 9.99
C LEU A 95 6.90 -5.47 11.37
N ARG A 96 5.77 -5.74 12.01
CA ARG A 96 5.74 -6.40 13.32
C ARG A 96 5.97 -7.90 13.16
N LYS A 97 6.29 -8.60 14.24
CA LYS A 97 6.28 -10.08 14.25
C LYS A 97 4.89 -10.58 14.62
N CYS A 98 4.40 -11.60 13.94
CA CYS A 98 3.21 -12.36 14.34
C CYS A 98 3.59 -13.65 15.07
N ASN A 99 2.59 -14.30 15.66
CA ASN A 99 2.69 -15.68 16.12
C ASN A 99 2.18 -16.62 15.01
N GLU A 100 2.45 -17.91 15.17
CA GLU A 100 1.82 -18.96 14.38
C GLU A 100 0.29 -18.89 14.48
N GLY A 101 -0.41 -19.19 13.38
CA GLY A 101 -1.86 -19.10 13.23
C GLY A 101 -2.41 -17.68 13.05
N ASN A 102 -1.62 -16.63 13.33
CA ASN A 102 -2.10 -15.26 13.20
C ASN A 102 -2.29 -14.86 11.74
N PHE A 103 -3.28 -14.00 11.50
CA PHE A 103 -3.40 -13.26 10.26
C PHE A 103 -2.12 -12.46 9.98
N CYS A 104 -1.58 -12.59 8.78
CA CYS A 104 -0.30 -12.00 8.39
C CYS A 104 -0.35 -11.11 7.16
N GLY A 105 -1.46 -11.08 6.44
CA GLY A 105 -1.71 -10.07 5.42
C GLY A 105 -2.72 -10.49 4.36
N PHE A 106 -2.74 -9.74 3.27
CA PHE A 106 -3.72 -9.91 2.20
C PHE A 106 -3.03 -10.33 0.91
N ILE A 107 -3.67 -11.21 0.14
CA ILE A 107 -3.18 -11.63 -1.18
C ILE A 107 -4.19 -11.16 -2.23
N ARG A 108 -3.75 -10.36 -3.19
CA ARG A 108 -4.64 -9.91 -4.28
C ARG A 108 -5.03 -11.09 -5.15
N ALA A 109 -6.30 -11.20 -5.53
CA ALA A 109 -6.77 -12.35 -6.31
C ALA A 109 -6.37 -12.31 -7.79
N ASP A 110 -6.05 -11.12 -8.32
CA ASP A 110 -5.70 -10.90 -9.73
C ASP A 110 -4.23 -11.19 -10.04
N GLN A 111 -3.32 -10.79 -9.15
CA GLN A 111 -1.87 -10.88 -9.33
C GLN A 111 -1.17 -11.78 -8.31
N TYR A 112 -1.90 -12.28 -7.30
CA TYR A 112 -1.34 -13.02 -6.17
C TYR A 112 -0.25 -12.26 -5.41
N PHE A 113 -0.30 -10.93 -5.46
CA PHE A 113 0.63 -10.07 -4.73
C PHE A 113 0.26 -10.02 -3.25
N MET A 114 1.28 -10.22 -2.43
CA MET A 114 1.15 -10.32 -0.98
C MET A 114 1.43 -8.97 -0.32
N HIS A 115 0.46 -8.48 0.44
CA HIS A 115 0.58 -7.29 1.26
C HIS A 115 0.70 -7.69 2.74
N TYR A 116 1.95 -7.77 3.20
CA TYR A 116 2.27 -8.19 4.57
C TYR A 116 1.83 -7.14 5.60
N VAL A 117 1.17 -7.61 6.66
CA VAL A 117 0.83 -6.84 7.86
C VAL A 117 1.81 -7.17 9.01
N CYS A 118 2.35 -8.39 9.02
CA CYS A 118 3.41 -8.80 9.93
C CYS A 118 4.31 -9.87 9.29
N SER A 119 5.44 -10.13 9.93
CA SER A 119 6.41 -11.19 9.60
C SER A 119 6.13 -12.42 10.45
N CYS A 120 5.97 -13.56 9.78
CA CYS A 120 5.73 -14.84 10.44
C CYS A 120 6.99 -15.34 11.18
N PRO A 121 6.83 -16.14 12.25
CA PRO A 121 7.96 -16.75 12.93
C PRO A 121 8.65 -17.79 12.05
N ALA A 122 9.89 -18.13 12.40
CA ALA A 122 10.66 -19.14 11.69
C ALA A 122 9.91 -20.49 11.66
N GLY A 123 9.97 -21.19 10.52
CA GLY A 123 9.24 -22.46 10.32
C GLY A 123 7.80 -22.29 9.83
N THR A 124 7.32 -21.06 9.69
CA THR A 124 5.98 -20.76 9.15
C THR A 124 6.05 -19.81 7.97
N SER A 125 5.07 -19.87 7.07
CA SER A 125 4.86 -18.89 6.01
C SER A 125 3.49 -18.28 6.03
N CYS A 126 3.41 -17.10 5.43
CA CYS A 126 2.18 -16.37 5.24
C CYS A 126 1.49 -16.80 3.93
N TYR A 127 0.43 -17.61 4.02
CA TYR A 127 -0.36 -18.02 2.86
C TYR A 127 -1.84 -18.21 3.22
N PHE A 128 -2.71 -18.28 2.21
CA PHE A 128 -4.14 -18.53 2.40
C PHE A 128 -4.40 -20.03 2.57
N GLN A 129 -5.24 -20.41 3.54
CA GLN A 129 -5.63 -21.83 3.71
C GLN A 129 -6.64 -22.28 2.65
N ASP A 130 -7.52 -21.38 2.24
CA ASP A 130 -8.54 -21.63 1.24
C ASP A 130 -8.59 -20.49 0.22
N ARG A 131 -9.30 -20.71 -0.88
CA ARG A 131 -9.52 -19.68 -1.92
C ARG A 131 -10.79 -18.88 -1.66
N THR A 132 -11.19 -18.71 -0.40
CA THR A 132 -12.34 -17.88 -0.05
C THR A 132 -12.02 -16.43 -0.42
N VAL A 133 -12.83 -15.87 -1.33
CA VAL A 133 -12.61 -14.52 -1.84
C VAL A 133 -13.25 -13.52 -0.88
N HIS A 134 -12.46 -12.55 -0.47
CA HIS A 134 -12.86 -11.41 0.34
C HIS A 134 -12.69 -10.11 -0.44
N HIS A 135 -13.47 -9.09 -0.09
CA HIS A 135 -13.21 -7.72 -0.53
C HIS A 135 -12.14 -7.10 0.38
N ILE A 136 -10.96 -6.85 -0.17
CA ILE A 136 -9.79 -6.33 0.57
C ILE A 136 -9.50 -4.89 0.14
N HIS A 137 -8.94 -4.12 1.07
CA HIS A 137 -8.41 -2.80 0.81
C HIS A 137 -6.96 -2.73 1.29
N VAL A 138 -6.04 -2.51 0.36
CA VAL A 138 -4.60 -2.38 0.59
C VAL A 138 -4.08 -1.19 -0.23
N LEU A 139 -2.83 -0.81 0.00
CA LEU A 139 -2.24 0.36 -0.67
C LEU A 139 -2.37 0.23 -2.20
N LEU A 140 -3.04 1.21 -2.83
CA LEU A 140 -3.33 1.27 -4.27
C LEU A 140 -4.23 0.14 -4.83
N TYR A 141 -4.88 -0.65 -3.99
CA TYR A 141 -5.78 -1.71 -4.46
C TYR A 141 -7.00 -1.88 -3.55
N THR A 142 -8.17 -1.88 -4.18
CA THR A 142 -9.45 -2.21 -3.54
C THR A 142 -10.16 -3.21 -4.44
N GLY A 143 -10.45 -4.41 -3.93
CA GLY A 143 -11.02 -5.46 -4.77
C GLY A 143 -10.94 -6.86 -4.17
N PRO A 144 -11.15 -7.89 -4.99
CA PRO A 144 -11.09 -9.29 -4.56
C PRO A 144 -9.70 -9.71 -4.07
N GLY A 145 -9.64 -10.48 -2.99
CA GLY A 145 -8.40 -11.03 -2.45
C GLY A 145 -8.63 -12.13 -1.43
N TYR A 146 -7.54 -12.67 -0.89
CA TYR A 146 -7.52 -13.74 0.10
C TYR A 146 -6.89 -13.25 1.39
N LEU A 147 -7.31 -13.84 2.52
CA LEU A 147 -6.68 -13.62 3.81
C LEU A 147 -5.56 -14.64 4.00
N ALA A 148 -4.39 -14.18 4.43
CA ALA A 148 -3.22 -15.03 4.67
C ALA A 148 -2.92 -15.14 6.17
N TYR A 149 -2.46 -16.32 6.57
CA TYR A 149 -2.15 -16.65 7.97
C TYR A 149 -0.76 -17.29 8.07
N CYS A 150 -0.09 -17.10 9.21
CA CYS A 150 1.20 -17.74 9.47
C CYS A 150 0.99 -19.22 9.77
N MET A 151 1.31 -20.08 8.81
CA MET A 151 1.06 -21.51 8.89
C MET A 151 2.36 -22.30 8.72
N PRO A 152 2.51 -23.46 9.39
CA PRO A 152 3.66 -24.34 9.20
C PRO A 152 3.82 -24.78 7.74
N HIS A 153 5.07 -24.99 7.37
CA HIS A 153 5.43 -25.60 6.08
C HIS A 153 5.38 -27.11 6.10
#